data_AF-A0A059JDX1-F1
#
_entry.id   AF-A0A059JDX1-F1
#
_cell.length_a   1.000
_cell.length_b   1.000
_cell.length_c   1.000
_cell.angle_alpha   90.00
_cell.angle_beta   90.00
_cell.angle_gamma   90.00
#
_symmetry.space_group_name_H-M   'P 1'
#
loop_
_entity.id
_entity.type
_entity.pdbx_description
1 polymer ?
#
loop_
_entity_poly.entity_id
_entity_poly.type
_entity_poly.pdbx_seq_one_letter_code
_entity_poly.pdbx_strand_id
1 'polypeptide(L)'
;MPVLARRCMESLGTWAGTPVICTSDLDTLGGDNPYPPTLLQPEDLEELDEGLDAGELPDEIDGCYAWSPVNLFELAGARYDHPRDFRAYAISELFFGNRTEDPKRLAHISIFLRAPTFYPTDRQWVLRNLTTREFVRPAAVALDKAYIRGPFIDVIGFGEVILSRTVWYDDLPSDVRDDDLSSYIRDDSWAGHCLDIVPITDLDEGGPWNDISDQVSQHIERIGKHKFGDNWRTHIQERARRQNGPGCLKYQRWIP
;
A
#
# COMPACT_ATOMS: atom_id res chain seq x y z
N MET A 1 -20.56 -2.40 20.89
CA MET A 1 -19.71 -1.50 20.09
C MET A 1 -20.55 -0.31 19.61
N PRO A 2 -20.05 0.93 19.69
CA PRO A 2 -20.76 2.09 19.14
C PRO A 2 -21.00 1.98 17.62
N VAL A 3 -22.09 2.54 17.11
CA VAL A 3 -22.47 2.47 15.68
C VAL A 3 -21.37 3.00 14.76
N LEU A 4 -20.70 4.08 15.15
CA LEU A 4 -19.58 4.67 14.40
C LEU A 4 -18.38 3.73 14.32
N ALA A 5 -18.04 3.05 15.43
CA ALA A 5 -16.94 2.08 15.44
C ALA A 5 -17.25 0.89 14.51
N ARG A 6 -18.51 0.42 14.49
CA ARG A 6 -18.95 -0.63 13.56
C ARG A 6 -18.82 -0.20 12.10
N ARG A 7 -19.28 1.00 11.73
CA ARG A 7 -19.13 1.54 10.37
C ARG A 7 -17.67 1.72 9.95
N CYS A 8 -16.80 2.10 10.89
CA CYS A 8 -15.37 2.19 10.62
C CYS A 8 -14.76 0.82 10.37
N MET A 9 -15.10 -0.20 11.18
CA MET A 9 -14.63 -1.56 10.89
C MET A 9 -15.11 -2.08 9.54
N GLU A 10 -16.32 -1.73 9.11
CA GLU A 10 -16.88 -2.13 7.80
C GLU A 10 -16.07 -1.57 6.62
N SER A 11 -15.29 -0.49 6.80
CA SER A 11 -14.43 0.07 5.77
C SER A 11 -12.95 -0.30 5.91
N LEU A 12 -12.55 -0.97 6.99
CA LEU A 12 -11.16 -1.40 7.17
C LEU A 12 -10.90 -2.74 6.49
N GLY A 13 -9.76 -2.86 5.81
CA GLY A 13 -9.35 -4.10 5.15
C GLY A 13 -10.19 -4.46 3.92
N THR A 14 -10.90 -3.51 3.31
CA THR A 14 -11.73 -3.73 2.12
C THR A 14 -10.95 -4.22 0.90
N TRP A 15 -9.63 -4.00 0.87
CA TRP A 15 -8.74 -4.52 -0.18
C TRP A 15 -8.23 -5.94 0.09
N ALA A 16 -8.53 -6.53 1.26
CA ALA A 16 -8.11 -7.89 1.57
C ALA A 16 -8.72 -8.88 0.56
N GLY A 17 -7.87 -9.65 -0.11
CA GLY A 17 -8.26 -10.57 -1.16
C GLY A 17 -8.54 -9.92 -2.52
N THR A 18 -8.41 -8.60 -2.65
CA THR A 18 -8.47 -7.91 -3.95
C THR A 18 -7.08 -7.92 -4.60
N PRO A 19 -6.98 -8.19 -5.91
CA PRO A 19 -5.73 -8.01 -6.65
C PRO A 19 -5.18 -6.59 -6.49
N VAL A 20 -3.88 -6.47 -6.23
CA VAL A 20 -3.21 -5.17 -6.09
C VAL A 20 -1.99 -5.07 -7.00
N ILE A 21 -1.79 -3.91 -7.59
CA ILE A 21 -0.64 -3.57 -8.43
C ILE A 21 -0.16 -2.16 -8.09
N CYS A 22 1.13 -1.90 -8.25
CA CYS A 22 1.70 -0.56 -8.24
C CYS A 22 2.35 -0.31 -9.60
N THR A 23 1.85 0.67 -10.34
CA THR A 23 2.29 1.00 -11.71
C THR A 23 2.99 2.35 -11.75
N SER A 24 3.54 2.71 -12.91
CA SER A 24 4.21 3.98 -13.16
C SER A 24 3.66 4.68 -14.40
N ASP A 25 3.83 5.99 -14.43
CA ASP A 25 3.70 6.84 -15.62
C ASP A 25 4.67 6.48 -16.76
N LEU A 26 5.68 5.66 -16.49
CA LEU A 26 6.67 5.19 -17.47
C LEU A 26 6.25 3.91 -18.18
N ASP A 27 5.19 3.25 -17.71
CA ASP A 27 4.73 1.98 -18.28
C ASP A 27 4.12 2.22 -19.69
N THR A 28 4.29 1.27 -20.63
CA THR A 28 3.71 1.35 -21.98
C THR A 28 2.20 1.64 -21.93
N LEU A 29 1.76 2.53 -22.81
CA LEU A 29 0.37 2.93 -22.96
C LEU A 29 -0.44 1.86 -23.70
N GLY A 30 -1.74 1.77 -23.40
CA GLY A 30 -2.66 0.84 -24.06
C GLY A 30 -2.64 -0.58 -23.52
N GLY A 31 -3.49 -1.42 -24.09
CA GLY A 31 -3.67 -2.82 -23.77
C GLY A 31 -2.51 -3.72 -24.20
N ASP A 32 -1.58 -3.21 -25.03
CA ASP A 32 -0.35 -3.92 -25.44
C ASP A 32 0.69 -4.03 -24.30
N ASN A 33 0.52 -3.29 -23.20
CA ASN A 33 1.36 -3.44 -22.02
C ASN A 33 1.21 -4.85 -21.41
N PRO A 34 2.30 -5.57 -21.11
CA PRO A 34 2.27 -6.95 -20.65
C PRO A 34 1.82 -7.12 -19.19
N TYR A 35 0.80 -6.40 -18.71
CA TYR A 35 0.28 -6.48 -17.35
C TYR A 35 0.02 -7.94 -16.89
N PRO A 36 0.02 -8.21 -15.57
CA PRO A 36 -0.26 -9.55 -15.05
C PRO A 36 -1.57 -10.10 -15.63
N PRO A 37 -1.57 -11.31 -16.22
CA PRO A 37 -2.67 -11.80 -17.07
C PRO A 37 -3.98 -12.06 -16.32
N THR A 38 -3.95 -12.06 -14.99
CA THR A 38 -5.15 -12.24 -14.13
C THR A 38 -5.68 -10.93 -13.57
N LEU A 39 -5.01 -9.80 -13.86
CA LEU A 39 -5.36 -8.50 -13.30
C LEU A 39 -6.49 -7.83 -14.09
N LEU A 40 -6.39 -7.83 -15.42
CA LEU A 40 -7.28 -7.11 -16.31
C LEU A 40 -8.13 -8.07 -17.14
N GLN A 41 -9.40 -7.74 -17.30
CA GLN A 41 -10.29 -8.39 -18.26
C GLN A 41 -10.08 -7.77 -19.66
N PRO A 42 -10.52 -8.45 -20.73
CA PRO A 42 -10.42 -7.90 -22.10
C PRO A 42 -11.05 -6.52 -22.25
N GLU A 43 -12.14 -6.25 -21.53
CA GLU A 43 -12.82 -4.96 -21.55
C GLU A 43 -11.98 -3.85 -20.92
N ASP A 44 -11.20 -4.18 -19.88
CA ASP A 44 -10.28 -3.22 -19.25
C ASP A 44 -9.13 -2.87 -20.21
N LEU A 45 -8.68 -3.83 -21.02
CA LEU A 45 -7.63 -3.60 -22.03
C LEU A 45 -8.13 -2.70 -23.17
N GLU A 46 -9.37 -2.90 -23.62
CA GLU A 46 -10.01 -2.05 -24.62
C GLU A 46 -10.15 -0.61 -24.11
N GLU A 47 -10.51 -0.42 -22.84
CA GLU A 47 -10.55 0.91 -22.20
C GLU A 47 -9.16 1.57 -22.18
N LEU A 48 -8.09 0.82 -21.90
CA LEU A 48 -6.73 1.35 -21.95
C LEU A 48 -6.32 1.78 -23.37
N ASP A 49 -6.78 1.06 -24.41
CA ASP A 49 -6.53 1.42 -25.81
C ASP A 49 -7.35 2.62 -26.28
N GLU A 50 -8.60 2.72 -25.86
CA GLU A 50 -9.50 3.83 -26.20
C GLU A 50 -9.11 5.13 -25.49
N GLY A 51 -8.62 5.03 -24.25
CA GLY A 51 -8.25 6.17 -23.43
C GLY A 51 -9.39 6.74 -22.61
N LEU A 52 -9.13 7.88 -21.97
CA LEU A 52 -10.11 8.56 -21.12
C LEU A 52 -11.12 9.38 -21.94
N ASP A 53 -12.37 9.37 -21.52
CA ASP A 53 -13.38 10.31 -22.00
C ASP A 53 -12.97 11.75 -21.61
N ALA A 54 -13.25 12.72 -22.49
CA ALA A 54 -12.96 14.13 -22.20
C ALA A 54 -13.68 14.67 -20.93
N GLY A 55 -14.76 14.01 -20.49
CA GLY A 55 -15.46 14.34 -19.25
C GLY A 55 -14.90 13.68 -17.99
N GLU A 56 -13.99 12.71 -18.13
CA GLU A 56 -13.29 12.05 -17.00
C GLU A 56 -11.98 12.75 -16.65
N LEU A 57 -11.45 13.59 -17.56
CA LEU A 57 -10.23 14.35 -17.30
C LEU A 57 -10.48 15.46 -16.27
N PRO A 58 -9.58 15.62 -15.27
CA PRO A 58 -9.57 16.80 -14.43
C PRO A 58 -9.49 18.09 -15.27
N ASP A 59 -10.17 19.15 -14.84
CA ASP A 59 -10.19 20.46 -15.54
C ASP A 59 -8.78 21.04 -15.81
N GLU A 60 -7.78 20.58 -15.07
CA GLU A 60 -6.39 21.03 -15.13
C GLU A 60 -5.53 20.22 -16.13
N ILE A 61 -6.04 19.09 -16.64
CA ILE A 61 -5.34 18.24 -17.61
C ILE A 61 -5.76 18.62 -19.03
N ASP A 62 -4.77 18.75 -19.93
CA ASP A 62 -5.00 19.07 -21.33
C ASP A 62 -5.86 17.98 -22.01
N GLY A 63 -6.85 18.37 -22.80
CA GLY A 63 -7.74 17.45 -23.51
C GLY A 63 -7.03 16.58 -24.56
N CYS A 64 -5.72 16.78 -24.77
CA CYS A 64 -4.88 15.93 -25.60
C CYS A 64 -4.67 14.50 -25.06
N TYR A 65 -5.01 14.25 -23.79
CA TYR A 65 -5.05 12.90 -23.20
C TYR A 65 -6.42 12.21 -23.37
N ALA A 66 -7.42 12.91 -23.92
CA ALA A 66 -8.72 12.32 -24.21
C ALA A 66 -8.63 11.51 -25.51
N TRP A 67 -9.20 10.30 -25.51
CA TRP A 67 -9.26 9.42 -26.68
C TRP A 67 -7.89 8.97 -27.22
N SER A 68 -6.90 8.86 -26.34
CA SER A 68 -5.57 8.32 -26.63
C SER A 68 -5.25 7.19 -25.65
N PRO A 69 -4.48 6.16 -26.07
CA PRO A 69 -4.13 5.07 -25.18
C PRO A 69 -3.49 5.57 -23.88
N VAL A 70 -3.90 4.98 -22.75
CA VAL A 70 -3.42 5.31 -21.40
C VAL A 70 -2.85 4.08 -20.71
N ASN A 71 -2.06 4.28 -19.66
CA ASN A 71 -1.67 3.19 -18.76
C ASN A 71 -2.48 3.22 -17.44
N LEU A 72 -2.34 2.18 -16.60
CA LEU A 72 -3.07 2.10 -15.33
C LEU A 72 -2.73 3.24 -14.36
N PHE A 73 -1.53 3.83 -14.45
CA PHE A 73 -1.15 4.97 -13.62
C PHE A 73 -1.98 6.21 -13.97
N GLU A 74 -2.09 6.53 -15.27
CA GLU A 74 -2.89 7.65 -15.77
C GLU A 74 -4.37 7.46 -15.49
N LEU A 75 -4.89 6.25 -15.73
CA LEU A 75 -6.28 5.88 -15.41
C LEU A 75 -6.59 6.08 -13.92
N ALA A 76 -5.67 5.64 -13.04
CA ALA A 76 -5.82 5.81 -11.60
C ALA A 76 -5.76 7.29 -11.19
N GLY A 77 -4.87 8.08 -11.80
CA GLY A 77 -4.74 9.51 -11.54
C GLY A 77 -5.96 10.33 -11.96
N ALA A 78 -6.68 9.92 -13.00
CA ALA A 78 -7.91 10.57 -13.44
C ALA A 78 -9.12 10.21 -12.56
N ARG A 79 -9.21 8.96 -12.11
CA ARG A 79 -10.40 8.44 -11.39
C ARG A 79 -10.34 8.57 -9.88
N TYR A 80 -9.15 8.64 -9.31
CA TYR A 80 -8.97 8.61 -7.86
C TYR A 80 -8.17 9.82 -7.38
N ASP A 81 -8.67 10.43 -6.30
CA ASP A 81 -7.93 11.48 -5.60
C ASP A 81 -6.61 10.94 -5.04
N HIS A 82 -5.53 11.72 -5.19
CA HIS A 82 -4.24 11.36 -4.61
C HIS A 82 -4.40 11.20 -3.08
N PRO A 83 -3.89 10.11 -2.47
CA PRO A 83 -3.92 9.92 -1.01
C PRO A 83 -3.28 11.05 -0.18
N ARG A 84 -2.51 11.96 -0.78
CA ARG A 84 -1.94 13.14 -0.11
C ARG A 84 -2.93 14.30 -0.02
N ASP A 85 -3.93 14.32 -0.90
CA ASP A 85 -5.06 15.25 -0.88
C ASP A 85 -6.22 14.74 -0.01
N PHE A 86 -6.02 13.59 0.65
CA PHE A 86 -6.91 13.04 1.66
C PHE A 86 -6.98 13.97 2.87
N ARG A 87 -7.80 15.01 2.77
CA ARG A 87 -8.08 15.94 3.87
C ARG A 87 -8.72 15.12 4.98
N ALA A 88 -8.36 15.38 6.24
CA ALA A 88 -9.00 14.74 7.40
C ALA A 88 -10.55 14.88 7.40
N TYR A 89 -11.07 15.86 6.65
CA TYR A 89 -12.49 16.06 6.38
C TYR A 89 -13.11 15.00 5.44
N ALA A 90 -12.37 14.40 4.50
CA ALA A 90 -12.89 13.35 3.62
C ALA A 90 -13.26 12.07 4.40
N ILE A 91 -12.46 11.73 5.42
CA ILE A 91 -12.81 10.73 6.43
C ILE A 91 -14.12 11.12 7.13
N SER A 92 -14.27 12.40 7.48
CA SER A 92 -15.52 12.87 8.12
C SER A 92 -16.73 12.81 7.18
N GLU A 93 -16.57 13.08 5.88
CA GLU A 93 -17.66 12.98 4.92
C GLU A 93 -18.05 11.52 4.66
N LEU A 94 -17.07 10.61 4.52
CA LEU A 94 -17.28 9.17 4.41
C LEU A 94 -18.03 8.59 5.62
N PHE A 95 -17.76 9.08 6.83
CA PHE A 95 -18.34 8.54 8.07
C PHE A 95 -19.62 9.24 8.56
N PHE A 96 -19.77 10.54 8.30
CA PHE A 96 -20.85 11.36 8.85
C PHE A 96 -21.80 11.97 7.80
N GLY A 97 -21.47 11.89 6.51
CA GLY A 97 -22.20 12.57 5.42
C GLY A 97 -22.20 14.10 5.57
N ASN A 98 -23.13 14.81 4.92
CA ASN A 98 -23.31 16.28 5.03
C ASN A 98 -23.79 16.76 6.42
N ARG A 99 -23.62 15.98 7.48
CA ARG A 99 -24.01 16.38 8.83
C ARG A 99 -22.92 17.28 9.40
N THR A 100 -23.27 18.53 9.65
CA THR A 100 -22.46 19.51 10.38
C THR A 100 -22.30 19.07 11.84
N GLU A 101 -21.40 18.12 12.11
CA GLU A 101 -20.99 17.80 13.47
C GLU A 101 -19.90 18.76 13.97
N ASP A 102 -19.93 19.04 15.28
CA ASP A 102 -18.94 19.89 15.97
C ASP A 102 -17.51 19.35 15.74
N PRO A 103 -16.58 20.16 15.19
CA PRO A 103 -15.18 19.78 14.99
C PRO A 103 -14.49 19.19 16.23
N LYS A 104 -14.89 19.58 17.45
CA LYS A 104 -14.36 19.01 18.70
C LYS A 104 -14.80 17.57 18.93
N ARG A 105 -16.02 17.22 18.51
CA ARG A 105 -16.51 15.82 18.54
C ARG A 105 -15.81 14.96 17.51
N LEU A 106 -15.57 15.49 16.31
CA LEU A 106 -14.80 14.82 15.27
C LEU A 106 -13.35 14.54 15.72
N ALA A 107 -12.70 15.52 16.35
CA ALA A 107 -11.38 15.32 16.94
C ALA A 107 -11.40 14.23 18.03
N HIS A 108 -12.42 14.19 18.88
CA HIS A 108 -12.56 13.15 19.90
C HIS A 108 -12.79 11.76 19.27
N ILE A 109 -13.65 11.65 18.25
CA ILE A 109 -13.91 10.40 17.55
C ILE A 109 -12.66 9.90 16.81
N SER A 110 -11.88 10.80 16.17
CA SER A 110 -10.63 10.44 15.50
C SER A 110 -9.57 9.85 16.46
N ILE A 111 -9.62 10.22 17.75
CA ILE A 111 -8.75 9.63 18.80
C ILE A 111 -9.20 8.18 19.14
N PHE A 112 -10.50 7.89 19.08
CA PHE A 112 -11.06 6.56 19.33
C PHE A 112 -11.03 5.61 18.12
N LEU A 113 -10.87 6.15 16.91
CA LEU A 113 -10.81 5.36 15.67
C LEU A 113 -9.37 5.07 15.23
N ARG A 114 -8.42 4.97 16.17
CA ARG A 114 -7.04 4.62 15.81
C ARG A 114 -7.01 3.16 15.40
N ALA A 115 -6.36 2.83 14.29
CA ALA A 115 -6.31 1.46 13.78
C ALA A 115 -5.95 0.38 14.85
N PRO A 116 -5.05 0.62 15.84
CA PRO A 116 -4.80 -0.30 16.95
C PRO A 116 -5.99 -0.59 17.89
N THR A 117 -7.07 0.19 17.86
CA THR A 117 -8.28 -0.10 18.65
C THR A 117 -9.14 -1.19 18.01
N PHE A 118 -8.93 -1.49 16.72
CA PHE A 118 -9.69 -2.49 15.98
C PHE A 118 -8.96 -3.83 15.85
N TYR A 119 -7.64 -3.82 15.97
CA TYR A 119 -6.81 -5.01 15.78
C TYR A 119 -5.97 -5.31 17.03
N PRO A 120 -5.99 -6.55 17.56
CA PRO A 120 -5.17 -6.93 18.70
C PRO A 120 -3.67 -6.72 18.41
N THR A 121 -3.01 -5.99 19.29
CA THR A 121 -1.57 -5.67 19.18
C THR A 121 -0.66 -6.66 19.89
N ASP A 122 -1.24 -7.57 20.67
CA ASP A 122 -0.57 -8.58 21.49
C ASP A 122 -0.36 -9.92 20.78
N ARG A 123 -0.89 -10.05 19.55
CA ARG A 123 -0.80 -11.27 18.74
C ARG A 123 0.20 -11.11 17.62
N GLN A 124 0.73 -12.23 17.14
CA GLN A 124 1.52 -12.25 15.91
C GLN A 124 0.60 -12.23 14.69
N TRP A 125 0.87 -11.30 13.79
CA TRP A 125 0.21 -11.16 12.50
C TRP A 125 1.15 -11.60 11.38
N VAL A 126 0.61 -11.91 10.22
CA VAL A 126 1.36 -12.24 9.00
C VAL A 126 0.71 -11.55 7.80
N LEU A 127 1.53 -11.17 6.83
CA LEU A 127 1.07 -10.77 5.49
C LEU A 127 1.02 -12.04 4.65
N ARG A 128 -0.13 -12.36 4.07
CA ARG A 128 -0.29 -13.52 3.18
C ARG A 128 -0.47 -13.07 1.74
N ASN A 129 0.15 -13.83 0.84
CA ASN A 129 -0.20 -13.86 -0.56
C ASN A 129 -1.16 -15.02 -0.80
N LEU A 130 -2.43 -14.71 -1.02
CA LEU A 130 -3.49 -15.71 -1.22
C LEU A 130 -3.35 -16.43 -2.56
N THR A 131 -2.79 -15.75 -3.57
CA THR A 131 -2.56 -16.30 -4.92
C THR A 131 -1.49 -17.38 -4.91
N THR A 132 -0.34 -17.12 -4.26
CA THR A 132 0.81 -18.04 -4.25
C THR A 132 0.89 -18.92 -3.01
N ARG A 133 0.02 -18.71 -2.03
CA ARG A 133 0.05 -19.40 -0.71
C ARG A 133 1.37 -19.17 0.04
N GLU A 134 1.87 -17.96 -0.03
CA GLU A 134 3.06 -17.52 0.69
C GLU A 134 2.69 -16.62 1.87
N PHE A 135 3.56 -16.55 2.88
CA PHE A 135 3.37 -15.59 3.96
C PHE A 135 4.70 -15.02 4.47
N VAL A 136 4.58 -13.86 5.13
CA VAL A 136 5.69 -13.06 5.64
C VAL A 136 5.42 -12.73 7.10
N ARG A 137 6.43 -12.99 7.95
CA ARG A 137 6.40 -12.66 9.36
C ARG A 137 6.87 -11.22 9.60
N PRO A 138 6.30 -10.53 10.59
CA PRO A 138 6.64 -9.13 10.89
C PRO A 138 8.08 -8.99 11.36
N ALA A 139 8.61 -10.01 12.06
CA ALA A 139 9.98 -10.01 12.57
C ALA A 139 11.07 -10.05 11.49
N ALA A 140 10.75 -10.49 10.26
CA ALA A 140 11.69 -10.49 9.14
C ALA A 140 11.76 -9.15 8.41
N VAL A 141 10.73 -8.33 8.59
CA VAL A 141 10.54 -7.04 7.92
C VAL A 141 10.94 -5.89 8.84
N ALA A 142 10.54 -5.96 10.11
CA ALA A 142 10.77 -4.91 11.09
C ALA A 142 12.26 -4.70 11.36
N LEU A 143 12.67 -3.43 11.46
CA LEU A 143 14.05 -3.06 11.82
C LEU A 143 14.41 -3.46 13.26
N ASP A 144 13.42 -3.50 14.14
CA ASP A 144 13.55 -3.93 15.54
C ASP A 144 12.22 -4.57 15.99
N LYS A 145 12.29 -5.60 16.84
CA LYS A 145 11.08 -6.23 17.39
C LYS A 145 10.20 -5.25 18.18
N ALA A 146 10.80 -4.22 18.79
CA ALA A 146 10.07 -3.18 19.51
C ALA A 146 9.18 -2.30 18.60
N TYR A 147 9.36 -2.37 17.28
CA TYR A 147 8.53 -1.65 16.32
C TYR A 147 7.29 -2.43 15.89
N ILE A 148 7.14 -3.69 16.31
CA ILE A 148 5.99 -4.53 15.94
C ILE A 148 4.85 -4.31 16.94
N ARG A 149 3.68 -3.88 16.45
CA ARG A 149 2.46 -3.66 17.25
C ARG A 149 1.25 -4.26 16.54
N GLY A 150 1.09 -5.57 16.67
CA GLY A 150 0.07 -6.32 15.92
C GLY A 150 0.35 -6.28 14.41
N PRO A 151 -0.63 -5.88 13.56
CA PRO A 151 -0.43 -5.75 12.12
C PRO A 151 0.29 -4.46 11.73
N PHE A 152 0.47 -3.52 12.67
CA PHE A 152 1.13 -2.24 12.44
C PHE A 152 2.60 -2.33 12.87
N ILE A 153 3.52 -2.13 11.94
CA ILE A 153 4.96 -2.16 12.19
C ILE A 153 5.50 -0.76 11.92
N ASP A 154 6.12 -0.14 12.92
CA ASP A 154 6.67 1.20 12.76
C ASP A 154 7.90 1.19 11.83
N VAL A 155 8.07 2.29 11.08
CA VAL A 155 9.23 2.58 10.20
C VAL A 155 9.29 1.76 8.91
N ILE A 156 9.34 0.42 8.99
CA ILE A 156 9.28 -0.50 7.84
C ILE A 156 8.46 -1.71 8.25
N GLY A 157 7.39 -1.96 7.51
CA GLY A 157 6.39 -2.98 7.79
C GLY A 157 5.81 -3.64 6.56
N PHE A 158 4.63 -4.23 6.72
CA PHE A 158 3.93 -4.91 5.63
C PHE A 158 3.60 -3.96 4.47
N GLY A 159 3.38 -2.66 4.73
CA GLY A 159 3.14 -1.68 3.68
C GLY A 159 4.31 -1.59 2.69
N GLU A 160 5.53 -1.51 3.19
CA GLU A 160 6.74 -1.49 2.34
C GLU A 160 6.95 -2.81 1.60
N VAL A 161 6.56 -3.95 2.18
CA VAL A 161 6.60 -5.26 1.49
C VAL A 161 5.59 -5.31 0.36
N ILE A 162 4.35 -4.90 0.62
CA ILE A 162 3.29 -4.82 -0.39
C ILE A 162 3.78 -3.93 -1.53
N LEU A 163 4.15 -2.68 -1.23
CA LEU A 163 4.63 -1.72 -2.24
C LEU A 163 5.81 -2.26 -3.05
N SER A 164 6.85 -2.82 -2.40
CA SER A 164 8.03 -3.29 -3.14
C SER A 164 7.75 -4.51 -4.02
N ARG A 165 6.81 -5.38 -3.62
CA ARG A 165 6.51 -6.61 -4.37
C ARG A 165 5.39 -6.48 -5.37
N THR A 166 4.46 -5.55 -5.19
CA THR A 166 3.36 -5.34 -6.15
C THR A 166 3.72 -4.35 -7.25
N VAL A 167 4.92 -3.77 -7.21
CA VAL A 167 5.44 -2.92 -8.28
C VAL A 167 5.58 -3.70 -9.57
N TRP A 168 5.08 -3.09 -10.63
CA TRP A 168 5.13 -3.55 -12.00
C TRP A 168 5.88 -2.55 -12.86
N TYR A 169 6.69 -3.07 -13.77
CA TYR A 169 7.31 -2.33 -14.86
C TYR A 169 7.35 -3.25 -16.08
N ASP A 170 6.95 -2.75 -17.23
CA ASP A 170 7.05 -3.44 -18.51
C ASP A 170 8.48 -3.35 -19.10
N ASP A 171 9.08 -2.15 -19.03
CA ASP A 171 10.48 -1.87 -19.26
C ASP A 171 11.09 -1.13 -18.07
N LEU A 172 12.24 -1.60 -17.58
CA LEU A 172 12.85 -1.05 -16.38
C LEU A 172 13.52 0.29 -16.73
N PRO A 173 13.31 1.37 -15.95
CA PRO A 173 13.96 2.65 -16.18
C PRO A 173 15.48 2.47 -16.32
N SER A 174 16.10 3.25 -17.22
CA SER A 174 17.53 3.10 -17.57
C SER A 174 18.50 3.15 -16.39
N ASP A 175 18.08 3.81 -15.32
CA ASP A 175 18.73 4.08 -14.05
C ASP A 175 18.50 2.98 -13.00
N VAL A 176 17.63 2.00 -13.29
CA VAL A 176 17.43 0.75 -12.54
C VAL A 176 18.08 -0.44 -13.27
N ARG A 177 18.71 -0.23 -14.43
CA ARG A 177 19.48 -1.26 -15.18
C ARG A 177 20.81 -1.65 -14.52
N ASP A 178 20.83 -1.67 -13.19
CA ASP A 178 21.75 -2.55 -12.48
C ASP A 178 21.15 -3.96 -12.61
N ASP A 179 21.76 -4.80 -13.45
CA ASP A 179 21.20 -6.10 -13.89
C ASP A 179 20.75 -6.99 -12.70
N ASP A 180 21.34 -6.80 -11.52
CA ASP A 180 21.05 -7.58 -10.31
C ASP A 180 19.76 -7.15 -9.57
N LEU A 181 19.36 -5.87 -9.61
CA LEU A 181 18.16 -5.42 -8.89
C LEU A 181 16.91 -5.59 -9.75
N SER A 182 17.06 -5.40 -11.05
CA SER A 182 15.97 -5.33 -12.03
C SER A 182 15.41 -6.72 -12.36
N SER A 183 16.27 -7.73 -12.52
CA SER A 183 15.89 -9.14 -12.65
C SER A 183 15.13 -9.64 -11.42
N TYR A 184 15.58 -9.24 -10.22
CA TYR A 184 14.99 -9.67 -8.96
C TYR A 184 13.59 -9.09 -8.70
N ILE A 185 13.30 -7.88 -9.18
CA ILE A 185 11.97 -7.27 -9.04
C ILE A 185 10.92 -8.03 -9.86
N ARG A 186 11.30 -8.59 -11.02
CA ARG A 186 10.37 -9.32 -11.90
C ARG A 186 10.11 -10.75 -11.45
N ASP A 187 11.16 -11.48 -11.05
CA ASP A 187 11.05 -12.92 -10.76
C ASP A 187 10.24 -13.23 -9.48
N ASP A 188 10.26 -12.33 -8.49
CA ASP A 188 9.56 -12.49 -7.20
C ASP A 188 8.35 -11.52 -7.07
N SER A 189 7.80 -11.05 -8.20
CA SER A 189 6.70 -10.08 -8.21
C SER A 189 5.39 -10.65 -7.67
N TRP A 190 4.68 -9.82 -6.92
CA TRP A 190 3.31 -10.01 -6.45
C TRP A 190 2.32 -9.07 -7.15
N ALA A 191 2.72 -8.43 -8.25
CA ALA A 191 1.84 -7.57 -9.03
C ALA A 191 0.60 -8.34 -9.50
N GLY A 192 -0.59 -7.83 -9.19
CA GLY A 192 -1.87 -8.46 -9.47
C GLY A 192 -2.24 -9.64 -8.57
N HIS A 193 -1.49 -9.90 -7.49
CA HIS A 193 -1.84 -10.93 -6.52
C HIS A 193 -2.83 -10.43 -5.45
N CYS A 194 -3.60 -11.35 -4.88
CA CYS A 194 -4.53 -11.09 -3.79
C CYS A 194 -3.81 -11.21 -2.44
N LEU A 195 -3.83 -10.16 -1.62
CA LEU A 195 -3.11 -10.11 -0.35
C LEU A 195 -4.07 -9.90 0.84
N ASP A 196 -3.69 -10.38 2.02
CA ASP A 196 -4.33 -9.99 3.27
C ASP A 196 -3.34 -9.98 4.45
N ILE A 197 -3.77 -9.39 5.58
CA ILE A 197 -3.00 -9.38 6.83
C ILE A 197 -3.88 -9.99 7.91
N VAL A 198 -3.46 -11.12 8.47
CA VAL A 198 -4.23 -11.89 9.44
C VAL A 198 -3.38 -12.33 10.63
N PRO A 199 -3.99 -12.71 11.77
CA PRO A 199 -3.28 -13.43 12.83
C PRO A 199 -2.64 -14.71 12.30
N ILE A 200 -1.47 -15.07 12.83
CA ILE A 200 -0.74 -16.28 12.40
C ILE A 200 -1.54 -17.58 12.62
N THR A 201 -2.48 -17.57 13.57
CA THR A 201 -3.39 -18.69 13.85
C THR A 201 -4.30 -19.02 12.67
N ASP A 202 -4.49 -18.09 11.75
CA ASP A 202 -5.43 -18.21 10.64
C ASP A 202 -4.72 -18.76 9.38
N LEU A 203 -3.44 -19.10 9.48
CA LEU A 203 -2.70 -19.82 8.43
C LEU A 203 -3.19 -21.26 8.25
N ASP A 204 -3.79 -21.88 9.26
CA ASP A 204 -4.21 -23.29 9.17
C ASP A 204 -5.39 -23.49 8.18
N GLU A 205 -6.00 -22.41 7.69
CA GLU A 205 -7.09 -22.47 6.72
C GLU A 205 -6.59 -22.75 5.29
N GLY A 206 -6.82 -23.97 4.81
CA GLY A 206 -6.87 -24.28 3.37
C GLY A 206 -5.60 -24.87 2.74
N GLY A 207 -4.58 -25.30 3.49
CA GLY A 207 -3.44 -26.03 2.94
C GLY A 207 -2.08 -25.54 3.44
N PRO A 208 -0.97 -26.14 2.95
CA PRO A 208 0.36 -25.74 3.38
C PRO A 208 0.71 -24.34 2.85
N TRP A 209 1.24 -23.50 3.74
CA TRP A 209 1.74 -22.17 3.40
C TRP A 209 3.27 -22.16 3.33
N ASN A 210 3.82 -21.44 2.36
CA ASN A 210 5.25 -21.26 2.22
C ASN A 210 5.72 -20.00 2.97
N ASP A 211 6.66 -20.16 3.89
CA ASP A 211 7.24 -19.03 4.64
C ASP A 211 8.40 -18.43 3.85
N ILE A 212 8.18 -17.25 3.27
CA ILE A 212 9.18 -16.55 2.45
C ILE A 212 9.82 -15.36 3.18
N SER A 213 9.70 -15.33 4.51
CA SER A 213 10.18 -14.23 5.35
C SER A 213 11.65 -13.89 5.11
N ASP A 214 12.51 -14.90 4.95
CA ASP A 214 13.95 -14.70 4.72
C ASP A 214 14.24 -14.07 3.35
N GLN A 215 13.49 -14.46 2.31
CA GLN A 215 13.60 -13.88 0.97
C GLN A 215 13.19 -12.41 0.97
N VAL A 216 12.07 -12.08 1.64
CA VAL A 216 11.62 -10.69 1.80
C VAL A 216 12.63 -9.85 2.57
N SER A 217 13.21 -10.40 3.64
CA SER A 217 14.21 -9.68 4.44
C SER A 217 15.45 -9.34 3.60
N GLN A 218 15.91 -10.28 2.77
CA GLN A 218 17.02 -10.07 1.84
C GLN A 218 16.67 -9.04 0.76
N HIS A 219 15.42 -9.03 0.27
CA HIS A 219 14.97 -8.04 -0.70
C HIS A 219 14.99 -6.61 -0.13
N ILE A 220 14.42 -6.41 1.08
CA ILE A 220 14.45 -5.12 1.78
C ILE A 220 15.90 -4.67 2.04
N GLU A 221 16.76 -5.60 2.43
CA GLU A 221 18.19 -5.34 2.64
C GLU A 221 18.87 -4.78 1.38
N ARG A 222 18.61 -5.40 0.23
CA ARG A 222 19.18 -4.97 -1.07
C ARG A 222 18.67 -3.59 -1.48
N ILE A 223 17.36 -3.36 -1.42
CA ILE A 223 16.77 -2.04 -1.72
C ILE A 223 17.36 -0.96 -0.81
N GLY A 224 17.43 -1.24 0.49
CA GLY A 224 17.98 -0.32 1.48
C GLY A 224 19.43 0.05 1.17
N LYS A 225 20.28 -0.95 0.94
CA LYS A 225 21.70 -0.75 0.58
C LYS A 225 21.87 0.01 -0.73
N HIS A 226 21.11 -0.34 -1.76
CA HIS A 226 21.17 0.35 -3.04
C HIS A 226 20.82 1.84 -2.90
N LYS A 227 19.76 2.17 -2.14
CA LYS A 227 19.29 3.56 -2.00
C LYS A 227 20.08 4.41 -1.00
N PHE A 228 20.59 3.81 0.09
CA PHE A 228 21.15 4.57 1.22
C PHE A 228 22.52 4.07 1.70
N GLY A 229 23.12 3.10 1.01
CA GLY A 229 24.39 2.47 1.37
C GLY A 229 24.30 1.50 2.55
N ASP A 230 25.44 0.99 3.02
CA ASP A 230 25.50 -0.04 4.08
C ASP A 230 24.85 0.38 5.41
N ASN A 231 24.81 1.68 5.69
CA ASN A 231 24.21 2.24 6.91
C ASN A 231 22.72 2.59 6.76
N TRP A 232 22.02 2.02 5.76
CA TRP A 232 20.64 2.36 5.44
C TRP A 232 19.68 2.22 6.63
N ARG A 233 19.83 1.19 7.47
CA ARG A 233 18.97 0.97 8.65
C ARG A 233 19.07 2.14 9.62
N THR A 234 20.28 2.56 9.94
CA THR A 234 20.54 3.69 10.83
C THR A 234 19.98 4.97 10.24
N HIS A 235 20.19 5.20 8.93
CA HIS A 235 19.68 6.38 8.23
C HIS A 235 18.14 6.47 8.32
N ILE A 236 17.44 5.37 8.06
CA ILE A 236 15.97 5.32 8.12
C ILE A 236 15.48 5.49 9.58
N GLN A 237 16.10 4.84 10.55
CA GLN A 237 15.75 5.00 11.97
C GLN A 237 15.95 6.44 12.45
N GLU A 238 17.04 7.09 12.07
CA GLU A 238 17.29 8.50 12.40
C GLU A 238 16.28 9.43 11.75
N ARG A 239 15.94 9.20 10.47
CA ARG A 239 14.91 9.95 9.77
C ARG A 239 13.56 9.82 10.47
N ALA A 240 13.17 8.61 10.86
CA ALA A 240 11.95 8.37 11.62
C ALA A 240 11.98 9.08 12.98
N ARG A 241 13.09 9.03 13.72
CA ARG A 241 13.25 9.77 14.99
C ARG A 241 13.15 11.28 14.81
N ARG A 242 13.71 11.86 13.74
CA ARG A 242 13.60 13.30 13.43
C ARG A 242 12.16 13.69 13.12
N GLN A 243 11.45 12.87 12.33
CA GLN A 243 10.03 13.06 12.03
C GLN A 243 9.10 12.80 13.23
N ASN A 244 9.60 12.14 14.28
CA ASN A 244 8.88 11.90 15.53
C ASN A 244 9.45 12.74 16.71
N GLY A 245 10.37 13.68 16.43
CA GLY A 245 11.03 14.51 17.43
C GLY A 245 10.12 15.56 18.05
N PRO A 246 10.55 16.25 19.13
CA PRO A 246 9.70 17.09 19.98
C PRO A 246 9.21 18.43 19.37
N GLY A 247 9.06 18.49 18.05
CA GLY A 247 8.41 19.56 17.32
C GLY A 247 7.69 19.09 16.04
N CYS A 248 7.58 17.78 15.82
CA CYS A 248 6.89 17.23 14.66
C CYS A 248 5.53 16.64 15.09
N LEU A 249 4.46 17.22 14.55
CA LEU A 249 3.05 17.03 14.95
C LEU A 249 2.50 15.60 14.81
N LYS A 250 3.30 14.60 14.40
CA LYS A 250 2.79 13.25 14.14
C LYS A 250 2.70 12.34 15.39
N TYR A 251 3.44 12.63 16.46
CA TYR A 251 3.34 11.82 17.71
C TYR A 251 3.36 12.61 19.02
N GLN A 252 3.59 13.92 19.01
CA GLN A 252 3.44 14.74 20.21
C GLN A 252 1.99 15.15 20.42
N ARG A 253 1.15 14.18 20.77
CA ARG A 253 -0.01 14.46 21.61
C ARG A 253 -0.65 13.17 22.15
N TRP A 254 -0.67 13.12 23.49
CA TRP A 254 -1.57 12.34 24.35
C TRP A 254 -1.09 10.96 24.84
N ILE A 255 -0.23 11.01 25.88
CA ILE A 255 -0.28 10.19 27.10
C ILE A 255 -0.82 11.18 28.17
N PRO A 256 -1.76 10.82 29.09
CA PRO A 256 -1.82 9.62 29.91
C PRO A 256 -2.79 8.54 29.42
#